data_AF-A0A830FBG9-F1
#
_entry.id   AF-A0A830FBG9-F1
#
_cell.length_a   1.000
_cell.length_b   1.000
_cell.length_c   1.000
_cell.angle_alpha   90.00
_cell.angle_beta   90.00
_cell.angle_gamma   90.00
#
_symmetry.space_group_name_H-M   'P 1'
#
loop_
_entity.id
_entity.type
_entity.pdbx_description
1 polymer ?
#
loop_
_entity_poly.entity_id
_entity_poly.type
_entity_poly.pdbx_seq_one_letter_code
_entity_poly.pdbx_strand_id
1 'polypeptide(L)'
;MRDLSGGERGQAVVVGVVVFLGFIVALAALYQLQVVPLQTLQHEYAHEQAVDEDLTALNAQLVRAATEGEPTATTVAVGQDYSSSLLFRTPPPLSGRLTAQSAGSVSVSNVDVTEEARKSPAGNAYGPYETNTVTYTPQYVQYSNAPDTVLSGGQVLDRYPNGETTRVSGSSFVSGRQVTLVTVTGSPGEAEGLRQTVTAVPASAATDAVSVTNTPDERVTIRVPTVRSQEAWDATLDAQTVANGGHVVSKTVSDGVLTVVLEPGVTYDLRLARVDLGGGESASEPAVDVGVVSGGARSVPPGGSQRVVVEAYDRFGNPVSGVRIAANTPSGWPGRVRSTDRLGGSRTVAVTGENGRASFVVKSSETDVVNTGSVTYTVQS
;
A
#
# COMPACT_ATOMS: atom_id res chain seq x y z
N MET A 1 1.36 32.98 -91.67
CA MET A 1 1.72 33.30 -90.27
C MET A 1 0.60 34.16 -89.71
N ARG A 2 -0.16 33.81 -88.69
CA ARG A 2 0.05 32.95 -87.51
C ARG A 2 -1.27 32.30 -87.10
N ASP A 3 -1.20 31.04 -86.72
CA ASP A 3 -2.24 30.31 -85.98
C ASP A 3 -2.35 30.84 -84.54
N LEU A 4 -3.57 31.11 -84.09
CA LEU A 4 -3.92 31.38 -82.68
C LEU A 4 -5.28 30.73 -82.38
N SER A 5 -5.35 29.40 -82.38
CA SER A 5 -6.52 28.67 -81.87
C SER A 5 -6.07 27.51 -80.98
N GLY A 6 -5.61 27.82 -79.77
CA GLY A 6 -5.14 26.81 -78.80
C GLY A 6 -5.26 27.17 -77.32
N GLY A 7 -5.79 28.33 -76.95
CA GLY A 7 -5.68 28.86 -75.57
C GLY A 7 -6.76 28.44 -74.58
N GLU A 8 -8.02 28.27 -75.00
CA GLU A 8 -9.16 28.29 -74.06
C GLU A 8 -9.54 26.91 -73.48
N ARG A 9 -9.21 25.81 -74.18
CA ARG A 9 -9.50 24.44 -73.69
C ARG A 9 -8.58 24.01 -72.54
N GLY A 10 -7.33 24.49 -72.52
CA GLY A 10 -6.39 24.25 -71.42
C GLY A 10 -6.77 25.01 -70.13
N GLN A 11 -7.33 26.21 -70.26
CA GLN A 11 -7.74 27.03 -69.12
C GLN A 11 -8.92 26.44 -68.34
N ALA A 12 -9.95 25.91 -69.01
CA ALA A 12 -11.09 25.31 -68.33
C ALA A 12 -10.71 24.06 -67.50
N VAL A 13 -9.77 23.25 -68.00
CA VAL A 13 -9.23 22.09 -67.28
C VAL A 13 -8.42 22.53 -66.06
N VAL A 14 -7.57 23.55 -66.21
CA VAL A 14 -6.76 24.10 -65.10
C VAL A 14 -7.65 24.71 -64.02
N VAL A 15 -8.69 25.48 -64.39
CA VAL A 15 -9.65 26.04 -63.43
C VAL A 15 -10.40 24.94 -62.68
N GLY A 16 -10.84 23.88 -63.37
CA GLY A 16 -11.49 22.73 -62.74
C GLY A 16 -10.59 22.01 -61.73
N VAL A 17 -9.31 21.80 -62.06
CA VAL A 17 -8.32 21.19 -61.16
C VAL A 17 -8.06 22.06 -59.92
N VAL A 18 -7.93 23.37 -60.09
CA VAL A 18 -7.71 24.29 -58.96
C VAL A 18 -8.91 24.31 -58.01
N VAL A 19 -10.14 24.33 -58.56
CA VAL A 19 -11.36 24.29 -57.73
C VAL A 19 -11.49 22.94 -57.01
N PHE A 20 -11.22 21.83 -57.70
CA PHE A 20 -11.26 20.50 -57.07
C PHE A 20 -10.20 20.34 -55.98
N LEU A 21 -8.97 20.80 -56.23
CA LEU A 21 -7.92 20.85 -55.22
C LEU A 21 -8.33 21.72 -54.03
N GLY A 22 -8.93 22.88 -54.29
CA GLY A 22 -9.47 23.76 -53.25
C GLY A 22 -10.53 23.06 -52.40
N PHE A 23 -11.40 22.25 -53.01
CA PHE A 23 -12.39 21.46 -52.30
C PHE A 23 -11.76 20.36 -51.43
N ILE A 24 -10.75 19.64 -51.94
CA ILE A 24 -10.00 18.64 -51.16
C ILE A 24 -9.32 19.29 -49.96
N VAL A 25 -8.66 20.44 -50.15
CA VAL A 25 -8.01 21.18 -49.06
C VAL A 25 -9.05 21.65 -48.04
N ALA A 26 -10.21 22.12 -48.47
CA ALA A 26 -11.30 22.51 -47.58
C ALA A 26 -11.85 21.31 -46.76
N LEU A 27 -12.05 20.16 -47.40
CA LEU A 27 -12.46 18.93 -46.73
C LEU A 27 -11.39 18.44 -45.73
N ALA A 28 -10.11 18.50 -46.11
CA ALA A 28 -9.01 18.14 -45.22
C ALA A 28 -8.95 19.08 -44.01
N ALA A 29 -9.19 20.39 -44.20
CA ALA A 29 -9.28 21.34 -43.11
C ALA A 29 -10.46 21.04 -42.17
N LEU A 30 -11.64 20.72 -42.71
CA LEU A 30 -12.79 20.31 -41.90
C LEU A 30 -12.50 19.04 -41.10
N TYR A 31 -11.86 18.05 -41.71
CA TYR A 31 -11.45 16.82 -41.03
C TYR A 31 -10.50 17.13 -39.86
N GLN A 32 -9.52 18.00 -40.07
CA GLN A 32 -8.55 18.41 -39.04
C GLN A 32 -9.21 19.19 -37.89
N LEU A 33 -10.28 19.95 -38.16
CA LEU A 33 -10.97 20.79 -37.16
C LEU A 33 -12.04 20.04 -36.36
N GLN A 34 -12.61 18.97 -36.92
CA GLN A 34 -13.76 18.29 -36.30
C GLN A 34 -13.47 16.83 -35.95
N VAL A 35 -12.86 16.07 -36.85
CA VAL A 35 -12.68 14.63 -36.68
C VAL A 35 -11.47 14.32 -35.82
N VAL A 36 -10.33 14.98 -36.07
CA VAL A 36 -9.10 14.75 -35.30
C VAL A 36 -9.30 15.04 -33.80
N PRO A 37 -9.88 16.17 -33.37
CA PRO A 37 -10.12 16.43 -31.94
C PRO A 37 -11.03 15.39 -31.29
N LEU A 38 -12.10 14.97 -31.99
CA LEU A 38 -13.02 13.96 -31.47
C LEU A 38 -12.36 12.59 -31.32
N GLN A 39 -11.53 12.18 -32.29
CA GLN A 39 -10.76 10.95 -32.19
C GLN A 39 -9.77 11.02 -31.03
N THR A 40 -9.00 12.12 -30.92
CA THR A 40 -8.09 12.34 -29.80
C THR A 40 -8.80 12.24 -28.45
N LEU A 41 -9.97 12.87 -28.30
CA LEU A 41 -10.77 12.77 -27.08
C LEU A 41 -11.15 11.31 -26.74
N GLN A 42 -11.53 10.51 -27.73
CA GLN A 42 -11.84 9.09 -27.53
C GLN A 42 -10.62 8.29 -27.08
N HIS A 43 -9.44 8.55 -27.66
CA HIS A 43 -8.19 7.92 -27.26
C HIS A 43 -7.78 8.31 -25.84
N GLU A 44 -7.93 9.58 -25.46
CA GLU A 44 -7.62 10.07 -24.11
C GLU A 44 -8.57 9.48 -23.06
N TYR A 45 -9.87 9.38 -23.37
CA TYR A 45 -10.84 8.74 -22.47
C TYR A 45 -10.55 7.24 -22.29
N ALA A 46 -10.17 6.55 -23.37
CA ALA A 46 -9.77 5.15 -23.29
C ALA A 46 -8.47 4.95 -22.50
N HIS A 47 -7.52 5.88 -22.62
CA HIS A 47 -6.30 5.87 -21.83
C HIS A 47 -6.60 6.01 -20.34
N GLU A 48 -7.49 6.94 -19.97
CA GLU A 48 -7.90 7.15 -18.59
C GLU A 48 -8.47 5.87 -17.96
N GLN A 49 -9.35 5.17 -18.68
CA GLN A 49 -9.90 3.89 -18.24
C GLN A 49 -8.82 2.81 -18.06
N ALA A 50 -7.79 2.81 -18.91
CA ALA A 50 -6.67 1.88 -18.77
C ALA A 50 -5.82 2.19 -17.54
N VAL A 51 -5.52 3.48 -17.27
CA VAL A 51 -4.79 3.89 -16.06
C VAL A 51 -5.55 3.54 -14.79
N ASP A 52 -6.86 3.73 -14.82
CA ASP A 52 -7.76 3.35 -13.75
C ASP A 52 -7.71 1.85 -13.42
N GLU A 53 -7.70 1.00 -14.45
CA GLU A 53 -7.53 -0.44 -14.32
C GLU A 53 -6.13 -0.78 -13.78
N ASP A 54 -5.08 -0.15 -14.31
CA ASP A 54 -3.70 -0.34 -13.89
C ASP A 54 -3.48 0.05 -12.42
N LEU A 55 -4.06 1.17 -11.95
CA LEU A 55 -3.98 1.59 -10.55
C LEU A 55 -4.83 0.72 -9.62
N THR A 56 -5.95 0.20 -10.11
CA THR A 56 -6.73 -0.81 -9.38
C THR A 56 -5.93 -2.11 -9.24
N ALA A 57 -5.23 -2.53 -10.29
CA ALA A 57 -4.32 -3.67 -10.26
C ALA A 57 -3.14 -3.41 -9.32
N LEU A 58 -2.54 -2.21 -9.33
CA LEU A 58 -1.49 -1.82 -8.40
C LEU A 58 -1.97 -1.90 -6.95
N ASN A 59 -3.17 -1.41 -6.64
CA ASN A 59 -3.76 -1.52 -5.31
C ASN A 59 -3.90 -2.98 -4.87
N ALA A 60 -4.37 -3.86 -5.77
CA ALA A 60 -4.45 -5.29 -5.47
C ALA A 60 -3.05 -5.91 -5.23
N GLN A 61 -2.04 -5.54 -6.01
CA GLN A 61 -0.67 -6.00 -5.83
C GLN A 61 -0.01 -5.44 -4.56
N LEU A 62 -0.34 -4.22 -4.14
CA LEU A 62 0.08 -3.64 -2.87
C LEU A 62 -0.50 -4.41 -1.69
N VAL A 63 -1.80 -4.68 -1.69
CA VAL A 63 -2.45 -5.51 -0.66
C VAL A 63 -1.84 -6.91 -0.65
N ARG A 64 -1.58 -7.49 -1.83
CA ARG A 64 -0.95 -8.80 -1.95
C ARG A 64 0.46 -8.82 -1.35
N ALA A 65 1.31 -7.87 -1.71
CA ALA A 65 2.65 -7.74 -1.14
C ALA A 65 2.58 -7.57 0.39
N ALA A 66 1.66 -6.72 0.86
CA ALA A 66 1.41 -6.47 2.28
C ALA A 66 1.00 -7.72 3.06
N THR A 67 0.24 -8.65 2.47
CA THR A 67 -0.30 -9.82 3.19
C THR A 67 0.43 -11.13 2.90
N GLU A 68 1.09 -11.26 1.75
CA GLU A 68 1.84 -12.46 1.37
C GLU A 68 3.34 -12.33 1.64
N GLY A 69 3.86 -11.11 1.79
CA GLY A 69 5.29 -10.87 2.04
C GLY A 69 6.19 -11.03 0.82
N GLU A 70 5.61 -11.14 -0.37
CA GLU A 70 6.35 -11.26 -1.64
C GLU A 70 6.33 -9.95 -2.42
N PRO A 71 7.46 -9.51 -3.00
CA PRO A 71 7.51 -8.36 -3.90
C PRO A 71 6.62 -8.55 -5.13
N THR A 72 5.96 -7.48 -5.55
CA THR A 72 5.10 -7.47 -6.74
C THR A 72 5.47 -6.31 -7.66
N ALA A 73 5.07 -6.38 -8.92
CA ALA A 73 5.28 -5.31 -9.89
C ALA A 73 4.02 -5.11 -10.74
N THR A 74 3.68 -3.87 -11.01
CA THR A 74 2.58 -3.47 -11.90
C THR A 74 3.08 -2.44 -12.88
N THR A 75 2.78 -2.61 -14.16
CA THR A 75 3.09 -1.60 -15.18
C THR A 75 1.88 -0.71 -15.39
N VAL A 76 2.08 0.60 -15.26
CA VAL A 76 1.06 1.63 -15.49
C VAL A 76 1.35 2.30 -16.83
N ALA A 77 0.33 2.42 -17.68
CA ALA A 77 0.39 3.24 -18.88
C ALA A 77 0.36 4.73 -18.51
N VAL A 78 1.52 5.33 -18.22
CA VAL A 78 1.56 6.75 -17.85
C VAL A 78 1.40 7.69 -19.05
N GLY A 79 1.45 7.18 -20.27
CA GLY A 79 1.26 7.95 -21.49
C GLY A 79 0.64 7.15 -22.63
N GLN A 80 0.15 7.89 -23.62
CA GLN A 80 -0.56 7.38 -24.79
C GLN A 80 0.10 7.93 -26.05
N ASP A 81 0.34 7.06 -27.03
CA ASP A 81 0.69 7.50 -28.37
C ASP A 81 -0.58 7.65 -29.22
N TYR A 82 -0.60 8.69 -30.03
CA TYR A 82 -1.64 8.91 -31.02
C TYR A 82 -1.14 8.29 -32.32
N SER A 83 -1.88 7.31 -32.83
CA SER A 83 -1.55 6.66 -34.10
C SER A 83 -1.21 7.72 -35.17
N SER A 84 0.01 7.66 -35.71
CA SER A 84 0.50 8.67 -36.64
C SER A 84 -0.29 8.62 -37.94
N SER A 85 -1.00 9.70 -38.26
CA SER A 85 -1.63 9.83 -39.57
C SER A 85 -0.63 10.36 -40.60
N LEU A 86 -0.57 9.72 -41.78
CA LEU A 86 0.34 10.12 -42.88
C LEU A 86 -0.04 11.46 -43.54
N LEU A 87 -1.30 11.91 -43.39
CA LEU A 87 -1.84 13.09 -44.08
C LEU A 87 -2.25 14.23 -43.14
N PHE A 88 -2.33 13.96 -41.83
CA PHE A 88 -2.89 14.87 -40.85
C PHE A 88 -1.92 15.10 -39.68
N ARG A 89 -1.92 16.31 -39.12
CA ARG A 89 -1.09 16.60 -37.95
C ARG A 89 -1.68 15.88 -36.76
N THR A 90 -0.93 14.92 -36.26
CA THR A 90 -1.22 14.20 -35.03
C THR A 90 -0.59 14.98 -33.86
N PRO A 91 -1.26 15.14 -32.71
CA PRO A 91 -0.62 15.72 -31.54
C PRO A 91 0.63 14.92 -31.14
N PRO A 92 1.62 15.53 -30.46
CA PRO A 92 2.71 14.77 -29.87
C PRO A 92 2.17 13.72 -28.89
N PRO A 93 2.90 12.61 -28.65
CA PRO A 93 2.53 11.63 -27.64
C PRO A 93 2.33 12.31 -26.28
N LEU A 94 1.34 11.85 -25.51
CA LEU A 94 1.11 12.36 -24.18
C LEU A 94 1.90 11.60 -23.13
N SER A 95 2.39 12.33 -22.14
CA SER A 95 2.91 11.79 -20.89
C SER A 95 2.14 12.42 -19.73
N GLY A 96 1.34 11.64 -19.01
CA GLY A 96 0.94 12.00 -17.66
C GLY A 96 2.10 11.78 -16.67
N ARG A 97 1.83 12.02 -15.39
CA ARG A 97 2.82 11.84 -14.33
C ARG A 97 2.24 11.01 -13.20
N LEU A 98 2.95 9.94 -12.84
CA LEU A 98 2.68 9.18 -11.62
C LEU A 98 3.57 9.69 -10.49
N THR A 99 2.97 10.09 -9.38
CA THR A 99 3.68 10.62 -8.21
C THR A 99 3.23 9.96 -6.93
N ALA A 100 4.09 9.91 -5.93
CA ALA A 100 3.73 9.58 -4.56
C ALA A 100 4.02 10.78 -3.65
N GLN A 101 3.03 11.20 -2.88
CA GLN A 101 3.12 12.33 -1.96
C GLN A 101 2.70 11.92 -0.56
N SER A 102 3.33 12.48 0.48
CA SER A 102 2.92 12.21 1.86
C SER A 102 1.47 12.60 2.08
N ALA A 103 0.70 11.68 2.64
CA ALA A 103 -0.70 11.88 3.00
C ALA A 103 -0.87 12.10 4.52
N GLY A 104 0.20 12.00 5.30
CA GLY A 104 0.18 11.95 6.75
C GLY A 104 0.28 10.52 7.27
N SER A 105 -0.27 10.29 8.46
CA SER A 105 0.02 9.08 9.24
C SER A 105 -1.21 8.24 9.58
N VAL A 106 -1.06 6.92 9.49
CA VAL A 106 -2.02 5.93 9.99
C VAL A 106 -1.70 5.58 11.45
N SER A 107 -2.73 5.45 12.28
CA SER A 107 -2.56 4.99 13.67
C SER A 107 -3.78 4.24 14.19
N VAL A 108 -3.53 3.35 15.15
CA VAL A 108 -4.53 2.63 15.93
C VAL A 108 -4.19 2.83 17.40
N SER A 109 -5.11 3.37 18.19
CA SER A 109 -4.90 3.67 19.61
C SER A 109 -5.94 3.00 20.51
N ASN A 110 -5.65 2.99 21.81
CA ASN A 110 -6.48 2.41 22.86
C ASN A 110 -6.67 0.90 22.66
N VAL A 111 -5.60 0.22 22.24
CA VAL A 111 -5.56 -1.22 22.01
C VAL A 111 -4.81 -1.92 23.13
N ASP A 112 -5.35 -3.04 23.57
CA ASP A 112 -4.66 -4.03 24.38
C ASP A 112 -4.53 -5.32 23.56
N VAL A 113 -3.35 -5.93 23.59
CA VAL A 113 -3.04 -7.09 22.76
C VAL A 113 -3.26 -8.34 23.57
N THR A 114 -3.99 -9.32 23.04
CA THR A 114 -4.23 -10.58 23.77
C THR A 114 -2.95 -11.42 23.91
N GLU A 115 -2.03 -11.27 22.95
CA GLU A 115 -0.69 -11.84 22.99
C GLU A 115 0.33 -10.76 23.38
N GLU A 116 0.72 -10.72 24.65
CA GLU A 116 1.73 -9.77 25.17
C GLU A 116 3.03 -9.77 24.35
N ALA A 117 3.37 -10.90 23.73
CA ALA A 117 4.52 -11.03 22.87
C ALA A 117 4.47 -10.14 21.62
N ARG A 118 3.30 -9.67 21.19
CA ARG A 118 3.12 -8.80 20.00
C ARG A 118 2.77 -7.37 20.37
N LYS A 119 2.88 -7.00 21.65
CA LYS A 119 2.59 -5.65 22.14
C LYS A 119 3.52 -4.64 21.48
N SER A 120 2.92 -3.56 20.98
CA SER A 120 3.66 -2.47 20.36
C SER A 120 4.67 -1.88 21.35
N PRO A 121 5.89 -1.52 20.90
CA PRO A 121 6.86 -0.80 21.72
C PRO A 121 6.33 0.56 22.21
N ALA A 122 5.37 1.13 21.50
CA ALA A 122 4.67 2.36 21.89
C ALA A 122 3.54 2.13 22.92
N GLY A 123 3.41 0.92 23.46
CA GLY A 123 2.40 0.56 24.44
C GLY A 123 1.06 0.19 23.80
N ASN A 124 0.00 0.89 24.18
CA ASN A 124 -1.38 0.57 23.79
C ASN A 124 -1.78 1.22 22.45
N ALA A 125 -0.82 1.36 21.54
CA ALA A 125 -1.02 1.99 20.23
C ALA A 125 -0.05 1.44 19.18
N TYR A 126 -0.54 1.33 17.94
CA TYR A 126 0.25 1.14 16.74
C TYR A 126 0.28 2.45 15.96
N GLY A 127 1.47 2.99 15.75
CA GLY A 127 1.70 4.22 14.98
C GLY A 127 2.13 5.41 15.84
N PRO A 128 2.25 6.61 15.24
CA PRO A 128 1.94 6.92 13.84
C PRO A 128 2.88 6.26 12.82
N TYR A 129 2.34 5.88 11.67
CA TYR A 129 3.09 5.41 10.50
C TYR A 129 2.75 6.24 9.27
N GLU A 130 3.77 6.87 8.71
CA GLU A 130 3.63 7.66 7.48
C GLU A 130 3.14 6.81 6.32
N THR A 131 2.28 7.39 5.50
CA THR A 131 1.81 6.80 4.25
C THR A 131 1.73 7.85 3.16
N ASN A 132 1.95 7.40 1.93
CA ASN A 132 1.84 8.19 0.73
C ASN A 132 0.51 7.93 0.04
N THR A 133 0.03 8.94 -0.68
CA THR A 133 -0.99 8.80 -1.71
C THR A 133 -0.29 8.77 -3.07
N VAL A 134 -0.66 7.81 -3.92
CA VAL A 134 -0.15 7.71 -5.29
C VAL A 134 -1.17 8.37 -6.21
N THR A 135 -0.73 9.32 -7.02
CA THR A 135 -1.60 10.08 -7.91
C THR A 135 -1.05 10.02 -9.33
N TYR A 136 -1.89 9.59 -10.27
CA TYR A 136 -1.68 9.83 -11.69
C TYR A 136 -2.37 11.14 -12.08
N THR A 137 -1.60 12.06 -12.65
CA THR A 137 -2.13 13.31 -13.23
C THR A 137 -1.95 13.26 -14.73
N PRO A 138 -3.04 13.21 -15.52
CA PRO A 138 -2.95 13.23 -16.96
C PRO A 138 -2.54 14.60 -17.50
N GLN A 139 -1.96 14.61 -18.71
CA GLN A 139 -1.67 15.83 -19.48
C GLN A 139 -2.46 15.85 -20.80
N TYR A 140 -3.73 15.45 -20.76
CA TYR A 140 -4.59 15.38 -21.95
C TYR A 140 -4.79 16.74 -22.61
N VAL A 141 -4.91 16.74 -23.94
CA VAL A 141 -5.07 17.93 -24.78
C VAL A 141 -6.56 18.20 -25.07
N GLN A 142 -7.37 17.16 -25.32
CA GLN A 142 -8.80 17.34 -25.62
C GLN A 142 -9.68 17.07 -24.39
N TYR A 143 -9.30 16.10 -23.55
CA TYR A 143 -9.99 15.76 -22.32
C TYR A 143 -9.57 16.68 -21.16
N SER A 144 -9.91 17.96 -21.30
CA SER A 144 -9.42 19.04 -20.41
C SER A 144 -9.94 18.97 -18.96
N ASN A 145 -11.02 18.23 -18.71
CA ASN A 145 -11.60 18.03 -17.38
C ASN A 145 -11.39 16.61 -16.85
N ALA A 146 -10.38 15.90 -17.35
CA ALA A 146 -10.01 14.60 -16.82
C ALA A 146 -9.67 14.69 -15.32
N PRO A 147 -10.07 13.68 -14.53
CA PRO A 147 -9.70 13.61 -13.13
C PRO A 147 -8.22 13.24 -12.95
N ASP A 148 -7.72 13.43 -11.74
CA ASP A 148 -6.56 12.68 -11.26
C ASP A 148 -7.04 11.30 -10.77
N THR A 149 -6.39 10.21 -11.18
CA THR A 149 -6.61 8.89 -10.57
C THR A 149 -5.74 8.77 -9.32
N VAL A 150 -6.39 8.62 -8.17
CA VAL A 150 -5.77 8.68 -6.85
C VAL A 150 -5.91 7.35 -6.12
N LEU A 151 -4.78 6.73 -5.75
CA LEU A 151 -4.69 5.61 -4.83
C LEU A 151 -4.35 6.12 -3.43
N SER A 152 -5.32 6.04 -2.52
CA SER A 152 -5.21 6.52 -1.14
C SER A 152 -5.91 5.55 -0.18
N GLY A 153 -5.22 5.14 0.88
CA GLY A 153 -5.80 4.30 1.94
C GLY A 153 -6.40 2.97 1.45
N GLY A 154 -5.77 2.34 0.45
CA GLY A 154 -6.23 1.06 -0.11
C GLY A 154 -7.41 1.16 -1.09
N GLN A 155 -7.77 2.38 -1.50
CA GLN A 155 -8.83 2.65 -2.48
C GLN A 155 -8.28 3.46 -3.65
N VAL A 156 -8.81 3.19 -4.84
CA VAL A 156 -8.58 3.96 -6.06
C VAL A 156 -9.84 4.77 -6.33
N LEU A 157 -9.67 6.07 -6.56
CA LEU A 157 -10.74 7.01 -6.85
C LEU A 157 -10.32 8.06 -7.87
N ASP A 158 -11.31 8.63 -8.54
CA ASP A 158 -11.10 9.71 -9.49
C ASP A 158 -11.38 11.03 -8.79
N ARG A 159 -10.44 11.98 -8.82
CA ARG A 159 -10.61 13.33 -8.29
C ARG A 159 -10.66 14.34 -9.42
N TYR A 160 -11.83 14.92 -9.64
CA TYR A 160 -11.99 15.97 -10.64
C TYR A 160 -11.38 17.30 -10.19
N PRO A 161 -11.04 18.20 -11.14
CA PRO A 161 -10.50 19.53 -10.82
C PRO A 161 -11.38 20.41 -9.93
N ASN A 162 -12.69 20.14 -9.87
CA ASN A 162 -13.64 20.81 -8.96
C ASN A 162 -13.59 20.28 -7.51
N GLY A 163 -12.76 19.27 -7.23
CA GLY A 163 -12.62 18.60 -5.94
C GLY A 163 -13.61 17.46 -5.70
N GLU A 164 -14.51 17.17 -6.65
CA GLU A 164 -15.43 16.05 -6.57
C GLU A 164 -14.68 14.72 -6.72
N THR A 165 -15.01 13.75 -5.89
CA THR A 165 -14.43 12.40 -5.96
C THR A 165 -15.49 11.39 -6.37
N THR A 166 -15.24 10.62 -7.42
CA THR A 166 -16.13 9.55 -7.89
C THR A 166 -15.42 8.19 -7.91
N ARG A 167 -16.13 7.17 -8.38
CA ARG A 167 -15.67 5.82 -8.74
C ARG A 167 -14.67 5.25 -7.74
N VAL A 168 -15.16 4.48 -6.78
CA VAL A 168 -14.31 3.88 -5.75
C VAL A 168 -14.12 2.40 -6.06
N SER A 169 -12.87 2.02 -6.32
CA SER A 169 -12.44 0.63 -6.44
C SER A 169 -11.52 0.27 -5.27
N GLY A 170 -11.62 -0.96 -4.77
CA GLY A 170 -10.88 -1.41 -3.59
C GLY A 170 -11.80 -1.84 -2.45
N SER A 171 -11.20 -2.35 -1.38
CA SER A 171 -11.95 -2.87 -0.23
C SER A 171 -11.92 -1.87 0.94
N SER A 172 -12.95 -1.92 1.77
CA SER A 172 -12.94 -1.24 3.06
C SER A 172 -11.85 -1.82 3.94
N PHE A 173 -11.10 -0.97 4.66
CA PHE A 173 -10.11 -1.41 5.63
C PHE A 173 -10.73 -2.07 6.87
N VAL A 174 -12.05 -1.93 7.07
CA VAL A 174 -12.82 -2.64 8.10
C VAL A 174 -13.82 -3.58 7.45
N SER A 175 -13.79 -4.84 7.86
CA SER A 175 -14.77 -5.87 7.49
C SER A 175 -15.09 -6.74 8.70
N GLY A 176 -16.23 -6.50 9.35
CA GLY A 176 -16.62 -7.16 10.59
C GLY A 176 -15.59 -6.91 11.69
N ARG A 177 -14.84 -7.95 12.05
CA ARG A 177 -13.77 -7.88 13.07
C ARG A 177 -12.37 -7.77 12.48
N GLN A 178 -12.23 -7.84 11.17
CA GLN A 178 -10.95 -7.71 10.49
C GLN A 178 -10.67 -6.24 10.17
N VAL A 179 -9.50 -5.77 10.59
CA VAL A 179 -9.00 -4.43 10.28
C VAL A 179 -7.70 -4.59 9.50
N THR A 180 -7.68 -4.22 8.21
CA THR A 180 -6.50 -4.33 7.35
C THR A 180 -6.06 -2.95 6.89
N LEU A 181 -4.91 -2.49 7.39
CA LEU A 181 -4.34 -1.20 7.11
C LEU A 181 -3.00 -1.41 6.39
N VAL A 182 -2.88 -0.84 5.20
CA VAL A 182 -1.64 -0.89 4.40
C VAL A 182 -1.11 0.53 4.27
N THR A 183 0.10 0.75 4.79
CA THR A 183 0.83 2.00 4.56
C THR A 183 1.74 1.83 3.35
N VAL A 184 1.80 2.88 2.55
CA VAL A 184 2.60 2.92 1.33
C VAL A 184 3.69 3.96 1.50
N THR A 185 4.96 3.63 1.33
CA THR A 185 6.04 4.64 1.33
C THR A 185 6.86 4.58 0.06
N GLY A 186 7.92 5.38 -0.06
CA GLY A 186 8.74 5.44 -1.28
C GLY A 186 8.04 6.15 -2.44
N SER A 187 8.53 5.89 -3.66
CA SER A 187 8.06 6.54 -4.88
C SER A 187 7.89 5.52 -6.01
N PRO A 188 6.99 5.76 -6.98
CA PRO A 188 6.69 4.81 -8.05
C PRO A 188 7.83 4.65 -9.08
N GLY A 189 9.00 5.28 -8.88
CA GLY A 189 10.10 5.31 -9.83
C GLY A 189 9.95 6.37 -10.92
N GLU A 190 10.73 6.23 -11.99
CA GLU A 190 10.67 7.09 -13.19
C GLU A 190 9.96 6.36 -14.34
N ALA A 191 9.33 7.13 -15.22
CA ALA A 191 8.69 6.58 -16.41
C ALA A 191 9.74 6.18 -17.47
N GLU A 192 9.55 5.02 -18.09
CA GLU A 192 10.29 4.54 -19.24
C GLU A 192 9.46 4.77 -20.52
N GLY A 193 9.59 5.96 -21.10
CA GLY A 193 8.77 6.37 -22.24
C GLY A 193 7.32 6.62 -21.83
N LEU A 194 6.40 5.78 -22.31
CA LEU A 194 4.95 5.89 -22.06
C LEU A 194 4.45 4.93 -20.98
N ARG A 195 5.34 4.16 -20.35
CA ARG A 195 5.00 3.19 -19.32
C ARG A 195 5.87 3.40 -18.09
N GLN A 196 5.34 3.04 -16.94
CA GLN A 196 6.08 3.07 -15.69
C GLN A 196 5.83 1.79 -14.92
N THR A 197 6.89 1.04 -14.64
CA THR A 197 6.79 -0.18 -13.81
C THR A 197 6.98 0.21 -12.36
N VAL A 198 5.93 -0.01 -11.57
CA VAL A 198 5.91 0.25 -10.13
C VAL A 198 6.13 -1.07 -9.42
N THR A 199 7.26 -1.17 -8.71
CA THR A 199 7.55 -2.30 -7.81
C THR A 199 7.06 -1.98 -6.42
N ALA A 200 6.36 -2.93 -5.81
CA ALA A 200 5.89 -2.91 -4.44
C ALA A 200 6.69 -3.94 -3.62
N VAL A 201 7.50 -3.45 -2.69
CA VAL A 201 8.36 -4.29 -1.83
C VAL A 201 7.79 -4.29 -0.41
N PRO A 202 7.45 -5.44 0.16
CA PRO A 202 6.96 -5.50 1.53
C PRO A 202 8.13 -5.22 2.50
N ALA A 203 8.06 -4.09 3.19
CA ALA A 203 9.01 -3.74 4.26
C ALA A 203 8.55 -4.31 5.62
N SER A 204 7.24 -4.53 5.77
CA SER A 204 6.62 -5.20 6.91
C SER A 204 5.33 -5.87 6.44
N ALA A 205 5.33 -7.20 6.35
CA ALA A 205 4.20 -7.95 5.82
C ALA A 205 3.32 -8.48 6.96
N ALA A 206 2.02 -8.15 6.90
CA ALA A 206 1.00 -8.64 7.83
C ALA A 206 0.47 -10.01 7.38
N THR A 207 1.36 -11.00 7.37
CA THR A 207 1.04 -12.41 7.08
C THR A 207 0.09 -12.99 8.12
N ASP A 208 0.32 -12.63 9.38
CA ASP A 208 -0.52 -12.93 10.53
C ASP A 208 -1.30 -11.69 11.01
N ALA A 209 -2.44 -11.91 11.67
CA ALA A 209 -3.15 -10.84 12.36
C ALA A 209 -2.70 -10.75 13.83
N VAL A 210 -2.76 -9.54 14.38
CA VAL A 210 -2.62 -9.27 15.82
C VAL A 210 -4.01 -9.12 16.41
N SER A 211 -4.37 -10.00 17.33
CA SER A 211 -5.65 -9.90 18.04
C SER A 211 -5.59 -8.80 19.10
N VAL A 212 -6.44 -7.78 18.93
CA VAL A 212 -6.50 -6.59 19.78
C VAL A 212 -7.90 -6.38 20.34
N THR A 213 -7.99 -5.89 21.57
CA THR A 213 -9.23 -5.43 22.20
C THR A 213 -9.05 -4.00 22.71
N ASN A 214 -10.11 -3.33 23.14
CA ASN A 214 -9.97 -2.02 23.75
C ASN A 214 -9.31 -2.12 25.14
N THR A 215 -8.54 -1.09 25.50
CA THR A 215 -8.12 -0.81 26.88
C THR A 215 -9.34 -0.54 27.78
N PRO A 216 -9.23 -0.75 29.11
CA PRO A 216 -10.30 -0.43 30.05
C PRO A 216 -10.80 1.01 29.88
N ASP A 217 -12.13 1.18 29.89
CA ASP A 217 -12.83 2.48 29.78
C ASP A 217 -12.62 3.28 28.48
N GLU A 218 -11.87 2.74 27.51
CA GLU A 218 -11.63 3.36 26.21
C GLU A 218 -12.20 2.53 25.05
N ARG A 219 -12.18 3.09 23.84
CA ARG A 219 -12.54 2.40 22.60
C ARG A 219 -11.39 2.44 21.61
N VAL A 220 -11.19 1.33 20.89
CA VAL A 220 -10.21 1.27 19.80
C VAL A 220 -10.54 2.35 18.79
N THR A 221 -9.55 3.20 18.51
CA THR A 221 -9.69 4.32 17.59
C THR A 221 -8.68 4.17 16.47
N ILE A 222 -9.17 4.17 15.23
CA ILE A 222 -8.36 4.08 14.01
C ILE A 222 -8.37 5.44 13.33
N ARG A 223 -7.20 5.94 12.97
CA ARG A 223 -7.03 7.17 12.18
C ARG A 223 -6.32 6.84 10.88
N VAL A 224 -6.95 7.21 9.76
CA VAL A 224 -6.42 7.00 8.40
C VAL A 224 -6.53 8.32 7.64
N PRO A 225 -5.44 8.80 6.99
CA PRO A 225 -5.56 9.92 6.08
C PRO A 225 -6.55 9.63 4.95
N THR A 226 -7.32 10.64 4.58
CA THR A 226 -8.32 10.50 3.53
C THR A 226 -8.52 11.78 2.75
N VAL A 227 -8.88 11.59 1.49
CA VAL A 227 -9.23 12.66 0.54
C VAL A 227 -10.72 12.64 0.19
N ARG A 228 -11.49 11.74 0.84
CA ARG A 228 -12.93 11.57 0.62
C ARG A 228 -13.72 12.37 1.64
N SER A 229 -14.93 12.77 1.27
CA SER A 229 -15.86 13.47 2.15
C SER A 229 -16.42 12.56 3.25
N GLN A 230 -16.98 13.18 4.29
CA GLN A 230 -17.72 12.48 5.35
C GLN A 230 -18.85 11.60 4.75
N GLU A 231 -19.65 12.16 3.84
CA GLU A 231 -20.78 11.47 3.21
C GLU A 231 -20.35 10.22 2.44
N ALA A 232 -19.19 10.28 1.78
CA ALA A 232 -18.61 9.16 1.05
C ALA A 232 -18.20 8.01 1.99
N TRP A 233 -17.64 8.34 3.15
CA TRP A 233 -17.35 7.35 4.21
C TRP A 233 -18.60 6.86 4.92
N ASP A 234 -19.62 7.70 5.03
CA ASP A 234 -20.93 7.32 5.55
C ASP A 234 -21.54 6.17 4.74
N ALA A 235 -21.55 6.30 3.42
CA ALA A 235 -21.99 5.24 2.53
C ALA A 235 -21.07 4.00 2.57
N THR A 236 -19.75 4.20 2.57
CA THR A 236 -18.77 3.09 2.47
C THR A 236 -18.77 2.17 3.69
N LEU A 237 -18.92 2.75 4.89
CA LEU A 237 -18.87 2.00 6.16
C LEU A 237 -20.26 1.75 6.76
N ASP A 238 -21.34 2.03 6.03
CA ASP A 238 -22.71 1.88 6.54
C ASP A 238 -22.99 0.47 7.04
N ALA A 239 -22.67 -0.55 6.23
CA ALA A 239 -22.81 -1.96 6.58
C ALA A 239 -21.89 -2.39 7.74
N GLN A 240 -20.85 -1.61 8.04
CA GLN A 240 -19.93 -1.90 9.14
C GLN A 240 -20.38 -1.27 10.45
N THR A 241 -21.46 -0.48 10.47
CA THR A 241 -21.98 0.12 11.70
C THR A 241 -22.66 -0.90 12.60
N VAL A 242 -22.65 -0.66 13.92
CA VAL A 242 -23.36 -1.50 14.90
C VAL A 242 -24.84 -1.64 14.56
N ALA A 243 -25.48 -0.57 14.07
CA ALA A 243 -26.89 -0.59 13.67
C ALA A 243 -27.18 -1.58 12.52
N ASN A 244 -26.20 -1.84 11.67
CA ASN A 244 -26.31 -2.72 10.49
C ASN A 244 -25.58 -4.07 10.69
N GLY A 245 -25.25 -4.43 11.95
CA GLY A 245 -24.63 -5.72 12.29
C GLY A 245 -23.11 -5.78 12.20
N GLY A 246 -22.45 -4.63 12.00
CA GLY A 246 -20.99 -4.50 12.12
C GLY A 246 -20.56 -4.01 13.51
N HIS A 247 -19.36 -3.43 13.59
CA HIS A 247 -18.72 -3.04 14.86
C HIS A 247 -18.21 -1.58 14.88
N VAL A 248 -18.57 -0.76 13.89
CA VAL A 248 -18.24 0.67 13.84
C VAL A 248 -19.27 1.47 14.64
N VAL A 249 -18.81 2.17 15.67
CA VAL A 249 -19.63 3.04 16.53
C VAL A 249 -19.77 4.43 15.94
N SER A 250 -18.65 5.02 15.51
CA SER A 250 -18.65 6.34 14.90
C SER A 250 -17.55 6.46 13.84
N LYS A 251 -17.79 7.34 12.87
CA LYS A 251 -16.88 7.67 11.78
C LYS A 251 -16.95 9.16 11.52
N THR A 252 -15.82 9.85 11.56
CA THR A 252 -15.76 11.30 11.43
C THR A 252 -14.54 11.70 10.61
N VAL A 253 -14.74 12.55 9.62
CA VAL A 253 -13.68 13.17 8.81
C VAL A 253 -13.46 14.59 9.32
N SER A 254 -12.22 14.87 9.73
CA SER A 254 -11.75 16.23 10.07
C SER A 254 -10.34 16.40 9.53
N ASP A 255 -10.06 17.55 8.93
CA ASP A 255 -8.70 17.93 8.49
C ASP A 255 -8.01 16.87 7.60
N GLY A 256 -8.77 16.22 6.72
CA GLY A 256 -8.25 15.17 5.83
C GLY A 256 -7.92 13.85 6.54
N VAL A 257 -8.48 13.61 7.72
CA VAL A 257 -8.29 12.37 8.48
C VAL A 257 -9.64 11.75 8.83
N LEU A 258 -9.82 10.49 8.43
CA LEU A 258 -10.93 9.67 8.90
C LEU A 258 -10.57 9.10 10.27
N THR A 259 -11.43 9.36 11.26
CA THR A 259 -11.39 8.72 12.58
C THR A 259 -12.54 7.73 12.69
N VAL A 260 -12.23 6.46 12.90
CA VAL A 260 -13.20 5.38 13.13
C VAL A 260 -13.06 4.86 14.56
N VAL A 261 -14.17 4.76 15.27
CA VAL A 261 -14.23 4.21 16.63
C VAL A 261 -14.96 2.89 16.59
N LEU A 262 -14.36 1.85 17.15
CA LEU A 262 -14.91 0.50 17.17
C LEU A 262 -15.68 0.19 18.45
N GLU A 263 -16.53 -0.83 18.39
CA GLU A 263 -17.33 -1.32 19.51
C GLU A 263 -16.43 -1.88 20.63
N PRO A 264 -16.64 -1.49 21.89
CA PRO A 264 -15.87 -2.00 23.02
C PRO A 264 -16.23 -3.44 23.37
N GLY A 265 -15.31 -4.18 24.00
CA GLY A 265 -15.51 -5.57 24.43
C GLY A 265 -15.43 -6.60 23.31
N VAL A 266 -15.03 -6.18 22.11
CA VAL A 266 -14.86 -7.03 20.93
C VAL A 266 -13.37 -7.17 20.63
N THR A 267 -12.94 -8.40 20.34
CA THR A 267 -11.60 -8.67 19.82
C THR A 267 -11.59 -8.51 18.30
N TYR A 268 -10.65 -7.72 17.81
CA TYR A 268 -10.42 -7.43 16.40
C TYR A 268 -9.12 -8.06 15.92
N ASP A 269 -9.10 -8.48 14.66
CA ASP A 269 -7.90 -8.99 13.99
C ASP A 269 -7.26 -7.85 13.20
N LEU A 270 -6.21 -7.26 13.77
CA LEU A 270 -5.48 -6.16 13.19
C LEU A 270 -4.35 -6.68 12.29
N ARG A 271 -4.41 -6.34 11.01
CA ARG A 271 -3.33 -6.49 10.04
C ARG A 271 -2.84 -5.12 9.65
N LEU A 272 -1.60 -4.81 10.03
CA LEU A 272 -0.98 -3.54 9.67
C LEU A 272 0.30 -3.82 8.91
N ALA A 273 0.38 -3.39 7.66
CA ALA A 273 1.51 -3.67 6.79
C ALA A 273 2.14 -2.38 6.27
N ARG A 274 3.42 -2.45 5.92
CA ARG A 274 4.15 -1.41 5.20
C ARG A 274 4.68 -1.97 3.90
N VAL A 275 4.35 -1.29 2.81
CA VAL A 275 4.86 -1.58 1.46
C VAL A 275 5.56 -0.35 0.92
N ASP A 276 6.77 -0.55 0.43
CA ASP A 276 7.58 0.52 -0.14
C ASP A 276 7.53 0.44 -1.67
N LEU A 277 7.21 1.56 -2.29
CA LEU A 277 7.23 1.74 -3.73
C LEU A 277 8.65 2.04 -4.20
N GLY A 278 9.00 1.46 -5.33
CA GLY A 278 10.31 1.60 -5.94
C GLY A 278 11.28 0.61 -5.30
N GLY A 279 11.72 -0.37 -6.09
CA GLY A 279 12.70 -1.34 -5.63
C GLY A 279 14.08 -0.69 -5.56
N GLY A 280 14.68 -0.64 -4.36
CA GLY A 280 16.12 -0.48 -4.20
C GLY A 280 16.54 0.64 -3.25
N GLU A 281 17.13 0.23 -2.12
CA GLU A 281 18.20 0.94 -1.40
C GLU A 281 17.88 2.00 -0.32
N SER A 282 16.63 2.25 0.09
CA SER A 282 16.40 3.22 1.20
C SER A 282 15.29 2.89 2.19
N ALA A 283 14.66 1.73 2.07
CA ALA A 283 13.74 1.26 3.10
C ALA A 283 14.56 0.85 4.33
N SER A 284 14.62 1.70 5.37
CA SER A 284 15.07 1.24 6.68
C SER A 284 14.17 0.07 7.08
N GLU A 285 14.78 -1.08 7.31
CA GLU A 285 14.12 -2.19 7.98
C GLU A 285 13.51 -1.67 9.28
N PRO A 286 12.28 -2.07 9.61
CA PRO A 286 11.66 -1.64 10.84
C PRO A 286 12.43 -2.22 12.04
N ALA A 287 12.47 -1.45 13.13
CA ALA A 287 13.05 -1.94 14.38
C ALA A 287 12.34 -3.23 14.81
N VAL A 288 13.15 -4.18 15.29
CA VAL A 288 12.72 -5.52 15.69
C VAL A 288 12.84 -5.67 17.20
N ASP A 289 11.76 -6.14 17.81
CA ASP A 289 11.68 -6.49 19.23
C ASP A 289 11.42 -7.99 19.40
N VAL A 290 11.54 -8.47 20.64
CA VAL A 290 11.36 -9.88 20.97
C VAL A 290 10.42 -10.07 22.16
N GLY A 291 9.42 -10.93 21.97
CA GLY A 291 8.38 -11.25 22.94
C GLY A 291 8.36 -12.75 23.26
N VAL A 292 7.92 -13.12 24.46
CA VAL A 292 7.77 -14.54 24.84
C VAL A 292 6.36 -15.00 24.55
N VAL A 293 6.19 -15.86 23.54
CA VAL A 293 4.88 -16.39 23.10
C VAL A 293 4.44 -17.56 23.97
N SER A 294 5.39 -18.40 24.43
CA SER A 294 5.06 -19.58 25.22
C SER A 294 6.16 -19.93 26.22
N GLY A 295 5.76 -20.39 27.40
CA GLY A 295 6.70 -20.80 28.44
C GLY A 295 7.38 -19.66 29.19
N GLY A 296 6.89 -18.42 29.11
CA GLY A 296 7.49 -17.27 29.83
C GLY A 296 7.10 -17.15 31.31
N ALA A 297 5.84 -17.46 31.65
CA ALA A 297 5.27 -17.15 32.96
C ALA A 297 5.38 -18.27 34.02
N ARG A 298 6.02 -19.41 33.69
CA ARG A 298 6.12 -20.55 34.61
C ARG A 298 7.51 -20.62 35.24
N SER A 299 7.54 -20.62 36.57
CA SER A 299 8.75 -20.93 37.33
C SER A 299 9.18 -22.37 37.05
N VAL A 300 10.47 -22.58 36.75
CA VAL A 300 11.03 -23.91 36.50
C VAL A 300 11.54 -24.47 37.83
N PRO A 301 10.95 -25.54 38.39
CA PRO A 301 11.37 -26.10 39.67
C PRO A 301 12.80 -26.68 39.58
N PRO A 302 13.48 -26.90 40.73
CA PRO A 302 14.79 -27.56 40.76
C PRO A 302 14.80 -28.87 39.97
N GLY A 303 15.86 -29.09 39.17
CA GLY A 303 16.00 -30.22 38.25
C GLY A 303 15.04 -30.21 37.05
N GLY A 304 14.09 -29.28 37.01
CA GLY A 304 13.10 -29.14 35.95
C GLY A 304 13.68 -28.54 34.66
N SER A 305 12.94 -28.75 33.57
CA SER A 305 13.24 -28.11 32.29
C SER A 305 11.97 -27.61 31.60
N GLN A 306 12.08 -26.49 30.91
CA GLN A 306 10.98 -25.87 30.21
C GLN A 306 11.41 -25.39 28.83
N ARG A 307 10.57 -25.65 27.83
CA ARG A 307 10.71 -25.05 26.51
C ARG A 307 10.05 -23.67 26.53
N VAL A 308 10.79 -22.67 26.06
CA VAL A 308 10.34 -21.29 25.89
C VAL A 308 10.37 -20.99 24.41
N VAL A 309 9.29 -20.43 23.89
CA VAL A 309 9.19 -19.97 22.50
C VAL A 309 9.09 -18.46 22.52
N VAL A 310 9.97 -17.83 21.77
CA VAL A 310 10.00 -16.37 21.59
C VAL A 310 9.71 -16.05 20.13
N GLU A 311 9.20 -14.85 19.89
CA GLU A 311 8.90 -14.34 18.56
C GLU A 311 9.58 -12.98 18.40
N ALA A 312 10.32 -12.82 17.30
CA ALA A 312 10.77 -11.52 16.85
C ALA A 312 9.66 -10.90 16.01
N TYR A 313 9.35 -9.64 16.31
CA TYR A 313 8.32 -8.89 15.61
C TYR A 313 8.79 -7.46 15.41
N ASP A 314 8.27 -6.81 14.37
CA ASP A 314 8.57 -5.43 14.11
C ASP A 314 7.58 -4.47 14.78
N ARG A 315 7.83 -3.17 14.67
CA ARG A 315 6.94 -2.13 15.21
C ARG A 315 5.52 -2.15 14.65
N PHE A 316 5.20 -2.91 13.60
CA PHE A 316 3.84 -3.07 13.06
C PHE A 316 3.12 -4.29 13.66
N GLY A 317 3.82 -5.08 14.48
CA GLY A 317 3.30 -6.31 15.09
C GLY A 317 3.49 -7.55 14.21
N ASN A 318 4.29 -7.46 13.15
CA ASN A 318 4.49 -8.53 12.18
C ASN A 318 5.73 -9.35 12.50
N PRO A 319 5.70 -10.69 12.32
CA PRO A 319 6.83 -11.55 12.62
C PRO A 319 8.02 -11.31 11.67
N VAL A 320 9.24 -11.35 12.20
CA VAL A 320 10.47 -11.12 11.41
C VAL A 320 11.36 -12.36 11.41
N SER A 321 11.64 -12.88 10.22
CA SER A 321 12.49 -14.06 10.00
C SER A 321 13.98 -13.72 9.98
N GLY A 322 14.86 -14.70 10.22
CA GLY A 322 16.31 -14.51 10.12
C GLY A 322 16.95 -13.72 11.26
N VAL A 323 16.18 -13.33 12.27
CA VAL A 323 16.62 -12.50 13.41
C VAL A 323 17.39 -13.36 14.42
N ARG A 324 18.57 -12.89 14.83
CA ARG A 324 19.38 -13.53 15.87
C ARG A 324 18.88 -13.12 17.25
N ILE A 325 18.43 -14.07 18.05
CA ILE A 325 17.96 -13.84 19.42
C ILE A 325 18.94 -14.49 20.39
N ALA A 326 19.45 -13.71 21.34
CA ALA A 326 20.25 -14.19 22.46
C ALA A 326 19.38 -14.36 23.71
N ALA A 327 19.54 -15.50 24.38
CA ALA A 327 19.02 -15.72 25.73
C ALA A 327 20.10 -15.34 26.76
N ASN A 328 19.79 -14.37 27.61
CA ASN A 328 20.67 -13.85 28.65
C ASN A 328 20.21 -14.37 30.02
N THR A 329 21.18 -14.79 30.82
CA THR A 329 20.95 -15.28 32.19
C THR A 329 21.68 -14.38 33.18
N PRO A 330 21.14 -14.15 34.39
CA PRO A 330 21.84 -13.40 35.42
C PRO A 330 23.19 -14.03 35.77
N SER A 331 24.16 -13.19 36.13
CA SER A 331 25.47 -13.67 36.58
C SER A 331 25.31 -14.55 37.83
N GLY A 332 26.00 -15.69 37.85
CA GLY A 332 25.93 -16.64 38.97
C GLY A 332 24.63 -17.47 39.06
N TRP A 333 23.72 -17.38 38.08
CA TRP A 333 22.55 -18.24 38.03
C TRP A 333 22.98 -19.70 37.73
N PRO A 334 22.57 -20.69 38.56
CA PRO A 334 23.04 -22.08 38.44
C PRO A 334 22.34 -22.87 37.32
N GLY A 335 21.26 -22.33 36.76
CA GLY A 335 20.54 -22.92 35.63
C GLY A 335 21.26 -22.72 34.29
N ARG A 336 20.73 -23.34 33.24
CA ARG A 336 21.29 -23.33 31.88
C ARG A 336 20.20 -23.08 30.84
N VAL A 337 20.50 -22.24 29.86
CA VAL A 337 19.66 -22.06 28.67
C VAL A 337 20.34 -22.65 27.45
N ARG A 338 19.57 -23.30 26.58
CA ARG A 338 20.04 -23.82 25.30
C ARG A 338 19.06 -23.50 24.17
N SER A 339 19.54 -22.95 23.07
CA SER A 339 18.78 -22.90 21.82
C SER A 339 18.49 -24.32 21.32
N THR A 340 17.30 -24.53 20.75
CA THR A 340 16.96 -25.77 20.03
C THR A 340 17.57 -25.79 18.62
N ASP A 341 17.73 -24.62 18.01
CA ASP A 341 18.21 -24.43 16.64
C ASP A 341 19.64 -23.88 16.70
N ARG A 342 20.61 -24.80 16.62
CA ARG A 342 22.03 -24.45 16.79
C ARG A 342 22.57 -23.75 15.56
N LEU A 343 22.97 -22.49 15.71
CA LEU A 343 23.84 -21.81 14.75
C LEU A 343 25.26 -21.64 15.31
N GLY A 344 26.27 -22.04 14.52
CA GLY A 344 27.66 -21.65 14.71
C GLY A 344 28.31 -22.05 16.05
N GLY A 345 27.78 -23.06 16.75
CA GLY A 345 28.33 -23.52 18.02
C GLY A 345 27.91 -22.71 19.26
N SER A 346 27.20 -21.59 19.11
CA SER A 346 26.64 -20.84 20.24
C SER A 346 25.44 -21.57 20.82
N ARG A 347 25.48 -21.84 22.14
CA ARG A 347 24.41 -22.58 22.83
C ARG A 347 23.24 -21.70 23.24
N THR A 348 23.39 -20.38 23.27
CA THR A 348 22.37 -19.44 23.79
C THR A 348 21.79 -18.51 22.73
N VAL A 349 22.13 -18.74 21.46
CA VAL A 349 21.62 -17.95 20.33
C VAL A 349 20.80 -18.85 19.42
N ALA A 350 19.64 -18.35 19.00
CA ALA A 350 18.76 -18.97 18.01
C ALA A 350 18.46 -17.96 16.89
N VAL A 351 18.15 -18.44 15.69
CA VAL A 351 17.65 -17.59 14.60
C VAL A 351 16.17 -17.89 14.39
N THR A 352 15.39 -16.84 14.15
CA THR A 352 13.95 -16.99 13.90
C THR A 352 13.68 -17.66 12.55
N GLY A 353 12.71 -18.56 12.53
CA GLY A 353 12.20 -19.16 11.28
C GLY A 353 11.29 -18.21 10.50
N GLU A 354 10.65 -18.71 9.45
CA GLU A 354 9.72 -17.94 8.60
C GLU A 354 8.56 -17.30 9.39
N ASN A 355 8.13 -17.94 10.48
CA ASN A 355 7.09 -17.43 11.38
C ASN A 355 7.61 -16.45 12.43
N GLY A 356 8.85 -15.98 12.32
CA GLY A 356 9.48 -15.09 13.29
C GLY A 356 9.78 -15.72 14.65
N ARG A 357 9.62 -17.05 14.81
CA ARG A 357 9.80 -17.71 16.12
C ARG A 357 11.14 -18.40 16.27
N ALA A 358 11.63 -18.39 17.50
CA ALA A 358 12.79 -19.16 17.95
C ALA A 358 12.48 -19.90 19.26
N SER A 359 13.17 -21.01 19.49
CA SER A 359 12.91 -21.88 20.64
C SER A 359 14.16 -22.06 21.52
N PHE A 360 13.93 -22.04 22.83
CA PHE A 360 14.95 -22.23 23.86
C PHE A 360 14.49 -23.28 24.87
N VAL A 361 15.43 -23.98 25.48
CA VAL A 361 15.22 -24.89 26.61
C VAL A 361 15.95 -24.33 27.82
N VAL A 362 15.17 -23.96 28.82
CA VAL A 362 15.63 -23.48 30.13
C VAL A 362 15.65 -24.68 31.08
N LYS A 363 16.80 -24.96 31.70
CA LYS A 363 16.97 -26.03 32.71
C LYS A 363 17.39 -25.42 34.03
N SER A 364 16.67 -25.74 35.10
CA SER A 364 17.06 -25.38 36.46
C SER A 364 18.13 -26.34 36.99
N SER A 365 18.94 -25.90 37.96
CA SER A 365 19.87 -26.79 38.67
C SER A 365 19.12 -27.75 39.59
N GLU A 366 19.72 -28.89 39.91
CA GLU A 366 19.14 -29.91 40.81
C GLU A 366 19.15 -29.47 42.30
N THR A 367 19.94 -28.47 42.67
CA THR A 367 20.11 -28.00 44.06
C THR A 367 19.09 -26.94 44.46
N ASP A 368 18.64 -26.98 45.72
CA ASP A 368 17.63 -26.08 46.31
C ASP A 368 17.96 -24.58 46.21
N VAL A 369 16.89 -23.79 46.05
CA VAL A 369 16.86 -22.43 45.49
C VAL A 369 17.23 -21.35 46.51
N VAL A 370 18.49 -20.91 46.53
CA VAL A 370 18.86 -19.63 47.19
C VAL A 370 18.79 -18.45 46.20
N ASN A 371 18.89 -18.72 44.89
CA ASN A 371 18.91 -17.70 43.84
C ASN A 371 17.87 -17.99 42.75
N THR A 372 16.83 -17.16 42.68
CA THR A 372 15.93 -17.09 41.52
C THR A 372 16.57 -16.21 40.44
N GLY A 373 16.48 -16.62 39.18
CA GLY A 373 16.98 -15.84 38.04
C GLY A 373 15.98 -15.82 36.90
N SER A 374 15.81 -14.65 36.28
CA SER A 374 14.97 -14.46 35.10
C SER A 374 15.83 -14.53 33.83
N VAL A 375 15.43 -15.37 32.88
CA VAL A 375 16.02 -15.37 31.54
C VAL A 375 15.40 -14.22 30.74
N THR A 376 16.23 -13.37 30.14
CA THR A 376 15.77 -12.33 29.21
C THR A 376 16.21 -12.65 27.79
N TYR A 377 15.44 -12.20 26.82
CA TYR A 377 15.72 -12.43 25.40
C TYR A 377 15.95 -11.08 24.74
N THR A 378 16.99 -10.98 23.91
CA THR A 378 17.34 -9.74 23.21
C THR A 378 17.72 -10.04 21.78
N VAL A 379 17.33 -9.17 20.85
CA VAL A 379 17.81 -9.18 19.47
C VAL A 379 19.30 -8.84 19.45
N GLN A 380 20.10 -9.58 18.69
CA GLN A 380 21.51 -9.27 18.43
C GLN A 380 21.63 -8.58 17.08
N SER A 381 22.28 -7.41 17.07
CA SER A 381 22.71 -6.70 15.87
C SER A 381 23.78 -7.44 15.09
#